data_AF-A0A7Y5T8Y8-F1
#
_entry.id   AF-A0A7Y5T8Y8-F1
#
_cell.length_a   1.000
_cell.length_b   1.000
_cell.length_c   1.000
_cell.angle_alpha   90.00
_cell.angle_beta   90.00
_cell.angle_gamma   90.00
#
_symmetry.space_group_name_H-M   'P 1'
#
loop_
_entity.id
_entity.type
_entity.pdbx_description
1 polymer ?
#
loop_
_entity_poly.entity_id
_entity_poly.type
_entity_poly.pdbx_seq_one_letter_code
_entity_poly.pdbx_strand_id
1 'polypeptide(L)'
;MLAGREDERAALAGLLDAARDGHGGALVVHGVAGAGKSTLLADAARAASDLRVLRTSGVESESPLAFAALQRLLWPLRAGIDALPDPQRTAVRAAMGAAEGDGDRFLAFLGTLSLLADAAEGSPLLAVVDDAHWLDDAS
;
A
#
# COMPACT_ATOMS: atom_id res chain seq x y z
N MET A 1 -14.32 -20.78 -5.32
CA MET A 1 -15.35 -19.74 -5.07
C MET A 1 -15.61 -19.72 -3.57
N LEU A 2 -15.42 -18.56 -2.93
CA LEU A 2 -15.88 -18.35 -1.55
C LEU A 2 -17.35 -17.94 -1.64
N ALA A 3 -18.28 -18.82 -1.24
CA ALA A 3 -19.70 -18.49 -1.13
C ALA A 3 -19.95 -17.74 0.19
N GLY A 4 -20.83 -16.73 0.21
CA GLY A 4 -21.18 -15.99 1.43
C GLY A 4 -20.29 -14.77 1.71
N ARG A 5 -19.80 -14.10 0.67
CA ARG A 5 -18.96 -12.89 0.74
C ARG A 5 -19.45 -11.78 -0.18
N GLU A 6 -20.73 -11.79 -0.50
CA GLU A 6 -21.33 -10.90 -1.48
C GLU A 6 -21.23 -9.44 -1.04
N ASP A 7 -21.47 -9.15 0.23
CA ASP A 7 -21.41 -7.79 0.80
C ASP A 7 -19.97 -7.25 0.82
N GLU A 8 -18.99 -8.05 1.26
CA GLU A 8 -17.59 -7.61 1.29
C GLU A 8 -17.03 -7.43 -0.12
N ARG A 9 -17.44 -8.29 -1.07
CA ARG A 9 -17.08 -8.15 -2.49
C ARG A 9 -17.72 -6.91 -3.10
N ALA A 10 -18.98 -6.60 -2.76
CA ALA A 10 -19.64 -5.39 -3.23
C ALA A 10 -18.96 -4.12 -2.70
N ALA A 11 -18.56 -4.11 -1.42
CA ALA A 11 -17.81 -2.99 -0.84
C ALA A 11 -16.45 -2.78 -1.53
N LEU A 12 -15.70 -3.86 -1.78
CA LEU A 12 -14.43 -3.78 -2.51
C LEU A 12 -14.63 -3.34 -3.96
N ALA A 13 -15.65 -3.84 -4.65
CA ALA A 13 -15.98 -3.42 -6.00
C ALA A 13 -16.30 -1.92 -6.05
N GLY A 14 -17.12 -1.42 -5.11
CA GLY A 14 -17.43 0.00 -4.99
C GLY A 14 -16.18 0.88 -4.74
N LEU A 15 -15.22 0.41 -3.95
CA LEU A 15 -13.94 1.10 -3.76
C LEU A 15 -13.13 1.16 -5.07
N LEU A 16 -13.09 0.06 -5.84
CA LEU A 16 -12.38 0.03 -7.12
C LEU A 16 -13.04 0.94 -8.16
N ASP A 17 -14.37 0.95 -8.22
CA ASP A 17 -15.11 1.82 -9.13
C ASP A 17 -14.91 3.31 -8.77
N ALA A 18 -14.96 3.65 -7.48
CA ALA A 18 -14.64 5.00 -7.02
C ALA A 18 -13.21 5.43 -7.43
N ALA A 19 -12.23 4.53 -7.29
CA ALA A 19 -10.86 4.79 -7.70
C ALA A 19 -10.75 5.04 -9.21
N ARG A 20 -11.46 4.26 -10.04
CA ARG A 20 -11.55 4.46 -11.49
C ARG A 20 -12.14 5.83 -11.84
N ASP A 21 -13.10 6.30 -11.05
CA ASP A 21 -13.73 7.61 -11.19
C ASP A 21 -12.91 8.75 -10.57
N GLY A 22 -11.67 8.48 -10.12
CA GLY A 22 -10.76 9.49 -9.56
C GLY A 22 -11.01 9.84 -8.09
N HIS A 23 -11.82 9.04 -7.39
CA HIS A 23 -12.11 9.24 -5.97
C HIS A 23 -11.29 8.28 -5.11
N GLY A 24 -10.53 8.83 -4.16
CA GLY A 24 -9.77 8.06 -3.19
C GLY A 24 -10.66 7.44 -2.11
N GLY A 25 -10.19 6.32 -1.54
CA GLY A 25 -10.85 5.66 -0.41
C GLY A 25 -9.97 4.58 0.21
N ALA A 26 -10.40 4.05 1.34
CA ALA A 26 -9.73 2.93 2.01
C ALA A 26 -10.76 2.01 2.66
N LEU A 27 -10.47 0.72 2.69
CA LEU A 27 -11.25 -0.30 3.39
C LEU A 27 -10.32 -1.20 4.19
N VAL A 28 -10.79 -1.64 5.36
CA VAL A 28 -10.07 -2.61 6.19
C VAL A 28 -10.91 -3.88 6.31
N VAL A 29 -10.28 -5.02 5.99
CA VAL A 29 -10.91 -6.33 6.08
C VAL A 29 -10.55 -6.95 7.42
N HIS A 30 -11.52 -7.04 8.33
CA HIS A 30 -11.35 -7.67 9.63
C HIS A 30 -12.05 -9.02 9.71
N GLY A 31 -11.50 -9.95 10.49
CA GLY A 31 -12.05 -11.27 10.69
C GLY A 31 -11.06 -12.23 11.34
N VAL A 32 -11.57 -13.36 11.84
CA VAL A 32 -10.76 -14.39 12.49
C VAL A 32 -9.72 -15.01 11.55
N ALA A 33 -8.71 -15.69 12.13
CA ALA A 33 -7.77 -16.49 11.35
C ALA A 33 -8.53 -17.54 10.50
N GLY A 34 -8.11 -17.72 9.25
CA GLY A 34 -8.79 -18.62 8.31
C GLY A 34 -10.10 -18.09 7.70
N ALA A 35 -10.55 -16.87 8.02
CA ALA A 35 -11.80 -16.30 7.47
C ALA A 35 -11.75 -16.00 5.94
N GLY A 36 -10.60 -16.18 5.29
CA GLY A 36 -10.40 -15.94 3.86
C GLY A 36 -10.03 -14.51 3.49
N LYS A 37 -9.56 -13.69 4.44
CA LYS A 37 -9.19 -12.27 4.22
C LYS A 37 -8.16 -12.09 3.10
N SER A 38 -7.06 -12.83 3.15
CA SER A 38 -6.00 -12.79 2.12
C SER A 38 -6.52 -13.21 0.75
N THR A 39 -7.43 -14.19 0.70
CA THR A 39 -8.10 -14.58 -0.55
C THR A 39 -8.97 -13.46 -1.10
N LEU A 40 -9.70 -12.75 -0.24
CA LEU A 40 -10.53 -11.61 -0.62
C LEU A 40 -9.68 -10.43 -1.15
N LEU A 41 -8.56 -10.13 -0.48
CA LEU A 41 -7.60 -9.11 -0.95
C LEU A 41 -6.94 -9.51 -2.28
N ALA A 42 -6.64 -10.80 -2.48
CA ALA A 42 -6.12 -11.32 -3.74
C ALA A 42 -7.18 -11.31 -4.86
N ASP A 43 -8.45 -11.55 -4.54
CA ASP A 43 -9.58 -11.40 -5.47
C ASP A 43 -9.71 -9.94 -5.94
N ALA A 44 -9.67 -8.98 -5.01
CA ALA A 44 -9.73 -7.55 -5.34
C ALA A 44 -8.55 -7.12 -6.22
N ALA A 45 -7.33 -7.54 -5.89
CA ALA A 45 -6.13 -7.26 -6.70
C ALA A 45 -6.26 -7.84 -8.13
N ARG A 46 -6.84 -9.03 -8.29
CA ARG A 46 -7.10 -9.63 -9.61
C ARG A 46 -8.19 -8.90 -10.40
N ALA A 47 -9.20 -8.37 -9.71
CA ALA A 47 -10.29 -7.59 -10.32
C ALA A 47 -9.87 -6.16 -10.72
N ALA A 48 -8.73 -5.69 -10.24
CA ALA A 48 -8.16 -4.38 -10.51
C ALA A 48 -7.01 -4.45 -11.55
N SER A 49 -7.12 -5.32 -12.55
CA SER A 49 -6.07 -5.52 -13.57
C SER A 49 -5.85 -4.32 -14.49
N ASP A 50 -6.81 -3.41 -14.52
CA ASP A 50 -6.79 -2.12 -15.19
C ASP A 50 -6.16 -1.00 -14.34
N LEU A 51 -5.91 -1.26 -13.06
CA LEU A 51 -5.27 -0.34 -12.12
C LEU A 51 -3.80 -0.71 -11.90
N ARG A 52 -3.03 0.26 -11.42
CA ARG A 52 -1.72 -0.03 -10.84
C ARG A 52 -1.90 -0.64 -9.45
N VAL A 53 -1.62 -1.93 -9.32
CA VAL A 53 -1.70 -2.64 -8.03
C VAL A 53 -0.34 -2.64 -7.32
N LEU A 54 -0.25 -1.99 -6.17
CA LEU A 54 0.86 -2.09 -5.22
C LEU A 54 0.49 -3.07 -4.11
N ARG A 55 1.45 -3.90 -3.67
CA ARG A 55 1.18 -4.90 -2.63
C ARG A 55 2.29 -4.92 -1.59
N THR A 56 1.90 -5.04 -0.34
CA THR A 56 2.77 -5.40 0.77
C THR A 56 2.03 -6.34 1.72
N SER A 57 2.77 -7.01 2.58
CA SER A 57 2.22 -7.94 3.57
C SER A 57 3.04 -7.86 4.84
N GLY A 58 2.38 -7.92 6.00
CA GLY A 58 3.08 -8.09 7.27
C GLY A 58 3.85 -9.41 7.30
N VAL A 59 5.08 -9.36 7.80
CA VAL A 59 5.93 -10.53 7.99
C VAL A 59 6.42 -10.45 9.43
N GLU A 60 6.04 -11.44 10.25
CA GLU A 60 6.31 -11.40 11.70
C GLU A 60 7.79 -11.15 12.02
N SER A 61 8.71 -11.80 11.29
CA SER A 61 10.16 -11.62 11.46
C SER A 61 10.69 -10.25 11.03
N GLU A 62 9.92 -9.50 10.22
CA GLU A 62 10.27 -8.15 9.74
C GLU A 62 9.62 -7.05 10.59
N SER A 63 8.72 -7.38 11.53
CA SER A 63 8.12 -6.40 12.45
C SER A 63 9.12 -5.49 13.20
N PRO A 64 10.34 -5.92 13.60
CA PRO A 64 11.32 -5.02 14.19
C PRO A 64 12.13 -4.20 13.17
N LEU A 65 11.96 -4.44 11.87
CA LEU A 65 12.71 -3.78 10.79
C LEU A 65 11.92 -2.56 10.31
N ALA A 66 12.29 -1.38 10.83
CA ALA A 66 11.64 -0.13 10.47
C ALA A 66 11.54 0.07 8.95
N PHE A 67 10.35 0.40 8.48
CA PHE A 67 9.99 0.67 7.09
C PHE A 67 10.10 -0.52 6.13
N ALA A 68 10.24 -1.76 6.60
CA ALA A 68 10.29 -2.93 5.73
C ALA A 68 9.03 -3.07 4.86
N ALA A 69 7.85 -2.90 5.45
CA ALA A 69 6.60 -3.00 4.71
C ALA A 69 6.42 -1.84 3.72
N LEU A 70 6.75 -0.61 4.14
CA LEU A 70 6.71 0.57 3.28
C LEU A 70 7.68 0.45 2.11
N GLN A 71 8.89 -0.06 2.34
CA GLN A 71 9.89 -0.28 1.31
C GLN A 71 9.36 -1.20 0.22
N ARG A 72 8.75 -2.33 0.60
CA ARG A 72 8.15 -3.29 -0.34
C ARG A 72 7.01 -2.67 -1.13
N LEU A 73 6.16 -1.89 -0.47
CA LEU A 73 5.03 -1.21 -1.09
C LEU A 73 5.49 -0.18 -2.15
N LEU A 74 6.52 0.60 -1.85
CA LEU A 74 7.03 1.68 -2.69
C LEU A 74 8.05 1.24 -3.73
N TRP A 75 8.61 0.03 -3.63
CA TRP A 75 9.60 -0.48 -4.56
C TRP A 75 9.19 -0.37 -6.05
N PRO A 76 7.93 -0.65 -6.44
CA PRO A 76 7.48 -0.45 -7.83
C PRO A 76 7.50 1.02 -8.28
N LEU A 77 7.41 1.97 -7.35
CA LEU A 77 7.39 3.41 -7.60
C LEU A 77 8.76 4.08 -7.43
N ARG A 78 9.84 3.32 -7.16
CA ARG A 78 11.17 3.86 -6.83
C ARG A 78 11.74 4.86 -7.84
N ALA A 79 11.36 4.75 -9.12
CA ALA A 79 11.79 5.69 -10.17
C ALA A 79 11.21 7.10 -9.97
N GLY A 80 10.07 7.24 -9.30
CA GLY A 80 9.45 8.52 -8.98
C GLY A 80 10.08 9.25 -7.79
N ILE A 81 10.89 8.57 -6.98
CA ILE A 81 11.53 9.16 -5.78
C ILE A 81 12.37 10.38 -6.17
N ASP A 82 13.01 10.34 -7.33
CA ASP A 82 13.88 11.42 -7.81
C ASP A 82 13.12 12.68 -8.24
N ALA A 83 11.80 12.61 -8.40
CA ALA A 83 10.95 13.77 -8.70
C ALA A 83 10.46 14.48 -7.43
N LEU A 84 10.56 13.84 -6.26
CA LEU A 84 10.10 14.43 -4.99
C LEU A 84 10.93 15.67 -4.60
N PRO A 85 10.33 16.64 -3.89
CA PRO A 85 11.08 17.71 -3.21
C PRO A 85 12.19 17.14 -2.32
N ASP A 86 13.35 17.81 -2.29
CA ASP A 86 14.56 17.31 -1.63
C ASP A 86 14.37 16.81 -0.17
N PRO A 87 13.59 17.49 0.70
CA PRO A 87 13.35 17.01 2.06
C PRO A 87 12.60 15.66 2.07
N GLN A 88 11.59 15.51 1.23
CA GLN A 88 10.80 14.28 1.12
C GLN A 88 11.62 13.17 0.47
N ARG A 89 12.37 13.48 -0.60
CA ARG A 89 13.26 12.54 -1.29
C ARG A 89 14.27 11.92 -0.33
N THR A 90 14.89 12.76 0.48
CA THR A 90 15.90 12.33 1.46
C THR A 90 15.28 11.41 2.50
N ALA A 91 14.13 11.78 3.07
CA ALA A 91 13.43 11.00 4.07
C ALA A 91 12.93 9.65 3.51
N VAL A 92 12.34 9.63 2.32
CA VAL A 92 11.92 8.38 1.66
C VAL A 92 13.12 7.50 1.36
N ARG A 93 14.24 8.04 0.85
CA ARG A 93 15.45 7.24 0.61
C ARG A 93 16.02 6.64 1.90
N ALA A 94 16.00 7.37 3.01
CA ALA A 94 16.40 6.84 4.31
C ALA A 94 15.48 5.69 4.75
N ALA A 95 14.15 5.87 4.64
CA ALA A 95 13.16 4.82 4.93
C ALA A 95 13.31 3.58 4.01
N MET A 96 13.79 3.76 2.78
CA MET A 96 14.06 2.67 1.83
C MET A 96 15.42 1.97 2.07
N GLY A 97 16.19 2.39 3.10
CA GLY A 97 17.54 1.88 3.38
C GLY A 97 18.61 2.33 2.39
N ALA A 98 18.34 3.38 1.59
CA ALA A 98 19.21 3.90 0.55
C ALA A 98 20.05 5.12 0.99
N ALA A 99 19.86 5.61 2.22
CA ALA A 99 20.65 6.68 2.82
C ALA A 99 20.94 6.36 4.29
N GLU A 100 22.07 6.85 4.81
CA GLU A 100 22.43 6.72 6.23
C GLU A 100 21.60 7.68 7.10
N GLY A 101 21.18 7.21 8.28
CA GLY A 101 20.46 8.01 9.29
C GLY A 101 18.97 7.70 9.41
N ASP A 102 18.38 8.15 10.52
CA ASP A 102 16.95 8.05 10.76
C ASP A 102 16.29 9.24 10.05
N GLY A 103 15.68 8.98 8.89
CA GLY A 103 14.97 10.01 8.12
C GLY A 103 13.82 10.61 8.94
N ASP A 104 13.45 11.86 8.67
CA ASP A 104 12.27 12.44 9.30
C ASP A 104 11.02 11.65 8.89
N ARG A 105 10.41 10.94 9.85
CA ARG A 105 9.24 10.08 9.63
C ARG A 105 8.06 10.83 9.01
N PHE A 106 7.85 12.09 9.39
CA PHE A 106 6.79 12.90 8.80
C PHE A 106 7.08 13.18 7.33
N LEU A 107 8.33 13.53 6.99
CA LEU A 107 8.72 13.75 5.59
C LEU A 107 8.72 12.47 4.77
N ALA A 108 9.02 11.31 5.37
CA ALA A 108 8.89 10.02 4.71
C ALA A 108 7.43 9.74 4.35
N PHE A 109 6.48 9.95 5.28
CA PHE A 109 5.05 9.78 5.00
C PHE A 109 4.52 10.79 3.97
N LEU A 110 4.96 12.04 4.03
CA LEU A 110 4.59 13.04 3.02
C LEU A 110 5.14 12.69 1.63
N GLY A 111 6.37 12.19 1.55
CA GLY A 111 6.96 11.70 0.30
C GLY A 111 6.24 10.46 -0.24
N THR A 112 5.85 9.52 0.63
CA THR A 112 4.99 8.37 0.28
C THR A 112 3.67 8.82 -0.32
N LEU A 113 2.97 9.76 0.34
CA LEU A 113 1.71 10.30 -0.17
C LEU A 113 1.90 10.96 -1.54
N SER A 114 2.95 11.76 -1.70
CA SER A 114 3.26 12.44 -2.96
C SER A 114 3.55 11.42 -4.07
N LEU A 115 4.33 10.37 -3.80
CA LEU A 115 4.60 9.28 -4.75
C LEU A 115 3.32 8.54 -5.17
N LEU A 116 2.43 8.27 -4.23
CA LEU A 116 1.16 7.61 -4.52
C LEU A 116 0.24 8.50 -5.35
N ALA A 117 0.20 9.80 -5.05
CA ALA A 117 -0.56 10.79 -5.80
C ALA A 117 -0.05 10.92 -7.24
N ASP A 118 1.26 11.15 -7.42
CA ASP A 118 1.90 11.25 -8.73
C ASP A 118 1.71 9.96 -9.55
N ALA A 119 1.79 8.80 -8.89
CA ALA A 119 1.54 7.51 -9.52
C ALA A 119 0.07 7.36 -9.98
N ALA A 120 -0.87 7.89 -9.19
CA ALA A 120 -2.31 7.83 -9.46
C ALA A 120 -2.74 8.79 -10.58
N GLU A 121 -2.02 9.89 -10.82
CA GLU A 121 -2.28 10.81 -11.94
C GLU A 121 -2.14 10.11 -13.31
N GLY A 122 -1.19 9.17 -13.44
CA GLY A 122 -0.99 8.43 -14.68
C GLY A 122 -1.95 7.26 -14.89
N SER A 123 -2.44 6.65 -13.81
CA SER A 123 -3.37 5.51 -13.83
C SER A 123 -3.91 5.29 -12.42
N PRO A 124 -5.20 4.97 -12.22
CA PRO A 124 -5.73 4.74 -10.88
C PRO A 124 -4.99 3.62 -10.17
N LEU A 125 -4.82 3.77 -8.85
CA LEU A 125 -3.92 2.96 -8.04
C LEU A 125 -4.69 2.21 -6.95
N LEU A 126 -4.35 0.95 -6.74
CA LEU A 126 -4.79 0.15 -5.61
C LEU A 126 -3.57 -0.27 -4.77
N ALA A 127 -3.52 0.15 -3.52
CA ALA A 127 -2.57 -0.39 -2.54
C ALA A 127 -3.23 -1.50 -1.72
N VAL A 128 -2.61 -2.67 -1.68
CA VAL A 128 -3.09 -3.83 -0.91
C VAL A 128 -2.10 -4.15 0.19
N VAL A 129 -2.59 -4.18 1.43
CA VAL A 129 -1.82 -4.52 2.63
C VAL A 129 -2.45 -5.77 3.24
N ASP A 130 -1.75 -6.89 3.17
CA ASP A 130 -2.15 -8.14 3.82
C ASP A 130 -1.47 -8.30 5.19
N ASP A 131 -2.05 -9.10 6.07
CA ASP A 131 -1.50 -9.36 7.41
C ASP A 131 -1.01 -8.10 8.15
N ALA A 132 -1.79 -7.02 8.09
CA ALA A 132 -1.42 -5.70 8.61
C ALA A 132 -1.03 -5.67 10.11
N HIS A 133 -1.44 -6.69 10.86
CA HIS A 133 -1.10 -6.87 12.28
C HIS A 133 0.36 -7.28 12.52
N TRP A 134 1.11 -7.62 11.47
CA TRP A 134 2.53 -7.97 11.50
C TRP A 134 3.42 -6.97 10.75
N LEU A 135 2.89 -5.79 10.39
CA LEU A 135 3.73 -4.73 9.82
C LEU A 135 4.68 -4.20 10.88
N ASP A 136 5.80 -3.64 10.43
CA ASP A 136 6.66 -2.85 11.29
C ASP A 136 5.95 -1.57 11.76
N ASP A 137 6.21 -1.16 13.01
CA ASP A 137 5.57 0.01 13.64
C ASP A 137 5.88 1.35 12.94
N ALA A 138 6.92 1.38 12.11
CA ALA A 138 7.39 2.59 11.45
C ALA A 138 6.62 2.90 10.16
N SER A 139 6.11 1.88 9.47
CA SER A 139 5.27 1.95 8.26
C SER A 139 3.83 2.39 8.55
#